data_AF-A0AAN8CRB7-F1
#
_entry.id   AF-A0AAN8CRB7-F1
#
_cell.length_a   1.000
_cell.length_b   1.000
_cell.length_c   1.000
_cell.angle_alpha   90.00
_cell.angle_beta   90.00
_cell.angle_gamma   90.00
#
_symmetry.space_group_name_H-M   'P 1'
#
loop_
_entity.id
_entity.type
_entity.pdbx_description
1 polymer ?
#
loop_
_entity_poly.entity_id
_entity_poly.type
_entity_poly.pdbx_seq_one_letter_code
_entity_poly.pdbx_strand_id
1 'polypeptide(L)'
;MNGRNMEGMPVESAKTRRRKGHCPAGARLGAVACEDEFNSQELEALFQNYNLKLEQTATLKALAVLIVAASSLSLVELLSSPRLTLSKGSYPVHCVVFLSLFIVTNVKYLQVTQLQQIAKLALLFSFTFALLCCPFPLALGKSEQLSAAAPEQGVWQLMLVTLVAYVLLPVRTLLAMLFGVMLATSHFIVIATSFTGRKQKLWRPLVANAVLFTSVNLSGVFVRILTERTQRKVFLQARNCIEERLRLEDENEKQERLLMSLLPRNVAMEMKEDFLKPPERIFHKIYIQRHDNVSILFADIVGFTSLASQCTAQELVKLLNELFGKFDELATVSALPSPAATP
;
A
#
# COMPACT_ATOMS: atom_id res chain seq x y z
N MET A 1 3.96 43.45 17.11
CA MET A 1 3.23 42.47 16.26
C MET A 1 4.06 41.21 16.18
N ASN A 2 3.64 40.18 16.93
CA ASN A 2 4.27 38.86 16.99
C ASN A 2 3.90 38.04 15.75
N GLY A 3 4.90 37.61 14.98
CA GLY A 3 4.77 36.53 14.00
C GLY A 3 5.68 35.38 14.44
N ARG A 4 5.08 34.26 14.87
CA ARG A 4 5.78 33.10 15.43
C ARG A 4 6.62 32.38 14.39
N ASN A 5 7.85 32.07 14.81
CA ASN A 5 8.75 31.09 14.21
C ASN A 5 8.03 29.74 14.02
N MET A 6 8.00 29.25 12.78
CA MET A 6 7.85 27.83 12.48
C MET A 6 9.25 27.22 12.60
N GLU A 7 9.61 26.79 13.81
CA GLU A 7 10.69 25.83 14.00
C GLU A 7 10.22 24.51 13.37
N GLY A 8 10.83 24.17 12.23
CA GLY A 8 10.76 22.81 11.69
C GLY A 8 11.37 21.85 12.70
N MET A 9 10.60 20.84 13.10
CA MET A 9 11.08 19.81 14.01
C MET A 9 12.30 19.09 13.41
N PRO A 10 13.32 18.78 14.21
CA PRO A 10 14.42 17.94 13.75
C PRO A 10 13.86 16.55 13.48
N VAL A 11 13.88 16.13 12.21
CA VAL A 11 13.67 14.73 11.83
C VAL A 11 14.87 13.98 12.38
N GLU A 12 14.68 13.30 13.51
CA GLU A 12 15.65 12.38 14.06
C GLU A 12 15.93 11.32 12.99
N SER A 13 17.13 11.37 12.42
CA SER A 13 17.59 10.53 11.32
C SER A 13 17.47 9.06 11.72
N ALA A 14 16.38 8.41 11.29
CA ALA A 14 16.18 6.98 11.47
C ALA A 14 17.31 6.24 10.75
N LYS A 15 18.21 5.61 11.52
CA LYS A 15 19.22 4.69 10.99
C LYS A 15 18.51 3.53 10.27
N THR A 16 18.32 3.63 8.97
CA THR A 16 17.68 2.64 8.11
C THR A 16 18.65 1.53 7.70
N ARG A 17 19.23 0.82 8.69
CA ARG A 17 20.06 -0.35 8.39
C ARG A 17 19.18 -1.59 8.23
N ARG A 18 19.20 -2.17 7.02
CA ARG A 18 18.48 -3.38 6.59
C ARG A 18 18.77 -4.62 7.45
N ARG A 19 17.78 -5.18 8.14
CA ARG A 19 17.80 -6.53 8.75
C ARG A 19 17.37 -7.57 7.72
N LYS A 20 18.31 -8.42 7.27
CA LYS A 20 18.00 -9.64 6.49
C LYS A 20 17.38 -10.67 7.44
N GLY A 21 16.13 -11.05 7.22
CA GLY A 21 15.50 -12.15 7.95
C GLY A 21 16.24 -13.46 7.68
N HIS A 22 16.62 -14.19 8.75
CA HIS A 22 17.15 -15.56 8.65
C HIS A 22 15.97 -16.52 8.52
N CYS A 23 15.91 -17.30 7.44
CA CYS A 23 14.94 -18.39 7.31
C CYS A 23 15.38 -19.61 8.13
N PRO A 24 14.51 -20.19 8.99
CA PRO A 24 14.72 -21.55 9.46
C PRO A 24 14.45 -22.55 8.33
N ALA A 25 15.34 -23.51 8.14
CA ALA A 25 15.16 -24.58 7.16
C ALA A 25 13.97 -25.48 7.58
N GLY A 26 12.85 -25.42 6.86
CA GLY A 26 11.74 -26.37 7.06
C GLY A 26 10.29 -25.86 6.92
N ALA A 27 10.02 -24.63 6.48
CA ALA A 27 8.64 -24.14 6.35
C ALA A 27 7.93 -24.70 5.09
N ARG A 28 6.74 -25.29 5.30
CA ARG A 28 5.90 -25.93 4.26
C ARG A 28 5.47 -24.96 3.15
N LEU A 29 5.35 -25.47 1.92
CA LEU A 29 4.74 -24.84 0.75
C LEU A 29 3.38 -24.21 1.13
N GLY A 30 3.37 -22.91 1.34
CA GLY A 30 2.22 -22.17 1.86
C GLY A 30 2.61 -20.79 2.41
N ALA A 31 3.88 -20.58 2.73
CA ALA A 31 4.45 -19.27 3.03
C ALA A 31 4.69 -18.46 1.74
N VAL A 32 3.63 -17.89 1.17
CA VAL A 32 3.79 -16.73 0.30
C VAL A 32 4.29 -15.59 1.20
N ALA A 33 5.46 -15.06 0.85
CA ALA A 33 6.15 -13.93 1.47
C ALA A 33 6.96 -14.25 2.74
N CYS A 34 8.23 -14.57 2.52
CA CYS A 34 9.29 -14.05 3.39
C CYS A 34 9.19 -12.51 3.30
N GLU A 35 8.37 -11.88 4.15
CA GLU A 35 8.25 -10.42 4.17
C GLU A 35 9.55 -9.83 4.74
N ASP A 36 10.28 -9.11 3.88
CA ASP A 36 11.34 -8.19 4.29
C ASP A 36 10.65 -7.04 5.04
N GLU A 37 10.52 -7.11 6.36
CA GLU A 37 10.01 -6.00 7.19
C GLU A 37 10.93 -4.76 7.05
N PHE A 38 10.34 -3.57 7.01
CA PHE A 38 11.11 -2.33 7.06
C PHE A 38 11.79 -2.17 8.43
N ASN A 39 13.02 -1.63 8.48
CA ASN A 39 13.72 -1.43 9.75
C ASN A 39 13.17 -0.24 10.55
N SER A 40 12.49 0.68 9.88
CA SER A 40 11.71 1.71 10.54
C SER A 40 10.31 1.17 10.85
N GLN A 41 9.97 1.10 12.12
CA GLN A 41 8.63 0.73 12.58
C GLN A 41 7.57 1.73 12.09
N GLU A 42 7.93 3.00 11.88
CA GLU A 42 7.02 4.01 11.35
C GLU A 42 6.66 3.75 9.88
N LEU A 43 7.65 3.35 9.07
CA LEU A 43 7.44 3.04 7.65
C LEU A 43 6.61 1.77 7.48
N GLU A 44 6.88 0.74 8.29
CA GLU A 44 6.08 -0.48 8.34
C GLU A 44 4.64 -0.16 8.76
N ALA A 45 4.43 0.63 9.83
CA ALA A 45 3.10 1.03 10.27
C ALA A 45 2.34 1.82 9.18
N LEU A 46 3.02 2.69 8.44
CA LEU A 46 2.44 3.47 7.34
C LEU A 46 2.05 2.58 6.16
N PHE A 47 2.89 1.58 5.82
CA PHE A 47 2.61 0.60 4.78
C PHE A 47 1.41 -0.30 5.14
N GLN A 48 1.36 -0.81 6.37
CA GLN A 48 0.24 -1.61 6.88
C GLN A 48 -1.07 -0.80 6.85
N ASN A 49 -1.04 0.47 7.26
CA ASN A 49 -2.20 1.37 7.20
C ASN A 49 -2.65 1.65 5.74
N TYR A 50 -1.69 1.83 4.82
CA TYR A 50 -1.99 1.99 3.40
C TYR A 50 -2.70 0.76 2.83
N ASN A 51 -2.19 -0.45 3.08
CA ASN A 51 -2.83 -1.69 2.62
C ASN A 51 -4.23 -1.87 3.21
N LEU A 52 -4.40 -1.57 4.49
CA LEU A 52 -5.70 -1.62 5.15
C LEU A 52 -6.71 -0.67 4.49
N LYS A 53 -6.31 0.57 4.20
CA LYS A 53 -7.15 1.53 3.47
C LYS A 53 -7.46 1.07 2.05
N LEU A 54 -6.52 0.44 1.37
CA LEU A 54 -6.71 -0.09 0.02
C LEU A 54 -7.76 -1.21 0.02
N GLU A 55 -7.65 -2.18 0.92
CA GLU A 55 -8.63 -3.26 1.08
C GLU A 55 -10.00 -2.73 1.51
N GLN A 56 -10.04 -1.78 2.47
CA GLN A 56 -11.26 -1.16 2.94
C GLN A 56 -11.97 -0.41 1.80
N THR A 57 -11.23 0.35 0.99
CA THR A 57 -11.77 1.05 -0.17
C THR A 57 -12.33 0.07 -1.21
N ALA A 58 -11.66 -1.05 -1.45
CA ALA A 58 -12.13 -2.09 -2.36
C ALA A 58 -13.44 -2.73 -1.87
N THR A 59 -13.51 -3.11 -0.58
CA THR A 59 -14.75 -3.65 0.02
C THR A 59 -15.91 -2.66 -0.01
N LEU A 60 -15.67 -1.37 0.26
CA LEU A 60 -16.69 -0.33 0.16
C LEU A 60 -17.20 -0.16 -1.27
N LYS A 61 -16.32 -0.19 -2.28
CA LYS A 61 -16.72 -0.17 -3.70
C LYS A 61 -17.58 -1.40 -4.04
N ALA A 62 -17.21 -2.58 -3.57
CA ALA A 62 -17.98 -3.80 -3.78
C ALA A 62 -19.39 -3.69 -3.18
N LEU A 63 -19.48 -3.30 -1.91
CA LEU A 63 -20.75 -3.15 -1.20
C LEU A 63 -21.64 -2.08 -1.84
N ALA A 64 -21.07 -0.95 -2.27
CA ALA A 64 -21.81 0.09 -2.98
C ALA A 64 -22.47 -0.44 -4.27
N VAL A 65 -21.73 -1.21 -5.09
CA VAL A 65 -22.28 -1.82 -6.30
C VAL A 65 -23.41 -2.80 -5.97
N LEU A 66 -23.25 -3.62 -4.92
CA LEU A 66 -24.28 -4.57 -4.49
C LEU A 66 -25.54 -3.88 -3.93
N ILE A 67 -25.39 -2.76 -3.20
CA ILE A 67 -26.51 -1.96 -2.71
C ILE A 67 -27.30 -1.35 -3.87
N VAL A 68 -26.60 -0.79 -4.87
CA VAL A 68 -27.25 -0.22 -6.06
C VAL A 68 -27.99 -1.30 -6.85
N ALA A 69 -27.38 -2.47 -7.02
CA ALA A 69 -28.04 -3.61 -7.64
C ALA A 69 -29.28 -4.06 -6.85
N ALA A 70 -29.15 -4.34 -5.55
CA ALA A 70 -30.28 -4.80 -4.72
C ALA A 70 -31.42 -3.76 -4.64
N SER A 71 -31.10 -2.47 -4.52
CA SER A 71 -32.10 -1.39 -4.46
C SER A 71 -32.81 -1.19 -5.80
N SER A 72 -32.09 -1.23 -6.93
CA SER A 72 -32.70 -1.15 -8.26
C SER A 72 -33.64 -2.33 -8.54
N LEU A 73 -33.26 -3.56 -8.17
CA LEU A 73 -34.16 -4.72 -8.28
C LEU A 73 -35.40 -4.55 -7.38
N SER A 74 -35.22 -4.15 -6.13
CA SER A 74 -36.34 -3.93 -5.21
C SER A 74 -37.31 -2.86 -5.72
N LEU A 75 -36.80 -1.80 -6.35
CA LEU A 75 -37.62 -0.73 -6.93
C LEU A 75 -38.39 -1.20 -8.16
N VAL A 76 -37.71 -1.88 -9.09
CA VAL A 76 -38.34 -2.45 -10.30
C VAL A 76 -39.49 -3.37 -9.90
N GLU A 77 -39.32 -4.16 -8.84
CA GLU A 77 -40.32 -5.11 -8.43
C GLU A 77 -41.52 -4.49 -7.72
N LEU A 78 -41.28 -3.45 -6.90
CA LEU A 78 -42.33 -2.65 -6.28
C LEU A 78 -43.23 -1.98 -7.34
N LEU A 79 -42.62 -1.52 -8.44
CA LEU A 79 -43.33 -0.88 -9.56
C LEU A 79 -44.05 -1.90 -10.45
N SER A 80 -43.55 -3.13 -10.56
CA SER A 80 -44.04 -4.11 -11.54
C SER A 80 -45.27 -4.90 -11.09
N SER A 81 -45.46 -5.19 -9.78
CA SER A 81 -46.65 -5.90 -9.29
C SER A 81 -46.83 -5.84 -7.77
N PRO A 82 -48.06 -5.68 -7.23
CA PRO A 82 -48.34 -5.62 -5.79
C PRO A 82 -48.35 -6.98 -5.06
N ARG A 83 -48.12 -8.10 -5.76
CA ARG A 83 -48.12 -9.46 -5.15
C ARG A 83 -46.73 -9.79 -4.59
N LEU A 84 -46.64 -9.98 -3.27
CA LEU A 84 -45.42 -10.49 -2.61
C LEU A 84 -45.20 -11.98 -2.94
N THR A 85 -44.03 -12.30 -3.48
CA THR A 85 -43.48 -13.66 -3.47
C THR A 85 -42.23 -13.69 -2.58
N LEU A 86 -41.82 -14.87 -2.12
CA LEU A 86 -40.66 -15.03 -1.21
C LEU A 86 -39.37 -14.44 -1.81
N SER A 87 -39.17 -14.58 -3.13
CA SER A 87 -38.06 -13.97 -3.85
C SER A 87 -38.14 -12.44 -3.85
N LYS A 88 -39.35 -11.86 -3.92
CA LYS A 88 -39.54 -10.40 -3.91
C LYS A 88 -39.24 -9.74 -2.58
N GLY A 89 -39.59 -10.42 -1.49
CA GLY A 89 -39.31 -9.96 -0.13
C GLY A 89 -37.82 -10.00 0.22
N SER A 90 -37.02 -10.74 -0.55
CA SER A 90 -35.60 -10.95 -0.28
C SER A 90 -34.74 -9.75 -0.70
N TYR A 91 -35.04 -9.06 -1.81
CA TYR A 91 -34.25 -7.92 -2.29
C TYR A 91 -34.12 -6.76 -1.29
N PRO A 92 -35.19 -6.26 -0.64
CA PRO A 92 -35.05 -5.21 0.37
C PRO A 92 -34.27 -5.69 1.60
N VAL A 93 -34.39 -6.98 1.98
CA VAL A 93 -33.61 -7.56 3.09
C VAL A 93 -32.12 -7.57 2.75
N HIS A 94 -31.73 -8.03 1.55
CA HIS A 94 -30.33 -7.99 1.12
C HIS A 94 -29.80 -6.57 0.98
N CYS A 95 -30.64 -5.61 0.56
CA CYS A 95 -30.26 -4.20 0.54
C CYS A 95 -29.90 -3.70 1.96
N VAL A 96 -30.73 -4.01 2.96
CA VAL A 96 -30.46 -3.65 4.36
C VAL A 96 -29.20 -4.35 4.89
N VAL A 97 -28.97 -5.62 4.52
CA VAL A 97 -27.75 -6.36 4.90
C VAL A 97 -26.49 -5.75 4.26
N PHE A 98 -26.52 -5.40 2.98
CA PHE A 98 -25.36 -4.77 2.35
C PHE A 98 -25.11 -3.35 2.88
N LEU A 99 -26.17 -2.60 3.19
CA LEU A 99 -26.08 -1.30 3.85
C LEU A 99 -25.49 -1.41 5.25
N SER A 100 -25.89 -2.40 6.05
CA SER A 100 -25.33 -2.59 7.39
C SER A 100 -23.84 -2.96 7.32
N LEU A 101 -23.45 -3.86 6.41
CA LEU A 101 -22.04 -4.16 6.16
C LEU A 101 -21.26 -2.94 5.66
N PHE A 102 -21.87 -2.09 4.82
CA PHE A 102 -21.24 -0.86 4.34
C PHE A 102 -20.95 0.11 5.49
N ILE A 103 -21.93 0.31 6.39
CA ILE A 103 -21.77 1.17 7.57
C ILE A 103 -20.66 0.62 8.48
N VAL A 104 -20.67 -0.69 8.77
CA VAL A 104 -19.63 -1.34 9.59
C VAL A 104 -18.25 -1.18 8.95
N THR A 105 -18.15 -1.35 7.62
CA THR A 105 -16.89 -1.20 6.89
C THR A 105 -16.39 0.25 6.85
N ASN A 106 -17.28 1.24 6.95
CA ASN A 106 -16.91 2.66 6.93
C ASN A 106 -16.27 3.14 8.24
N VAL A 107 -16.39 2.38 9.33
CA VAL A 107 -15.81 2.74 10.62
C VAL A 107 -14.27 2.80 10.54
N LYS A 108 -13.66 3.83 11.14
CA LYS A 108 -12.21 4.10 11.04
C LYS A 108 -11.30 3.07 11.71
N TYR A 109 -11.82 2.21 12.58
CA TYR A 109 -11.03 1.35 13.48
C TYR A 109 -11.22 -0.14 13.21
N LEU A 110 -11.14 -0.57 11.94
CA LEU A 110 -11.17 -1.99 11.60
C LEU A 110 -9.76 -2.58 11.63
N GLN A 111 -9.61 -3.73 12.28
CA GLN A 111 -8.42 -4.57 12.13
C GLN A 111 -8.50 -5.35 10.81
N VAL A 112 -7.34 -5.73 10.26
CA VAL A 112 -7.23 -6.52 9.01
C VAL A 112 -8.03 -7.82 9.09
N THR A 113 -8.02 -8.49 10.24
CA THR A 113 -8.77 -9.73 10.47
C THR A 113 -10.29 -9.53 10.37
N GLN A 114 -10.79 -8.43 10.92
CA GLN A 114 -12.21 -8.06 10.88
C GLN A 114 -12.65 -7.72 9.46
N LEU A 115 -11.81 -7.00 8.70
CA LEU A 115 -12.09 -6.67 7.31
C LEU A 115 -12.17 -7.92 6.42
N GLN A 116 -11.28 -8.89 6.63
CA GLN A 116 -11.34 -10.18 5.94
C GLN A 116 -12.59 -10.99 6.29
N GLN A 117 -13.07 -10.93 7.55
CA GLN A 117 -14.34 -11.56 7.95
C GLN A 117 -15.52 -10.89 7.26
N ILE A 118 -15.56 -9.55 7.22
CA ILE A 118 -16.60 -8.79 6.51
C ILE A 118 -16.62 -9.14 5.02
N ALA A 119 -15.46 -9.23 4.36
CA ALA A 119 -15.39 -9.63 2.96
C ALA A 119 -15.94 -11.04 2.71
N LYS A 120 -15.64 -12.01 3.60
CA LYS A 120 -16.21 -13.37 3.52
C LYS A 120 -17.72 -13.37 3.76
N LEU A 121 -18.20 -12.56 4.69
CA LEU A 121 -19.61 -12.42 4.99
C LEU A 121 -20.38 -11.75 3.84
N ALA A 122 -19.80 -10.72 3.22
CA ALA A 122 -20.33 -10.10 2.01
C ALA A 122 -20.41 -11.10 0.84
N LEU A 123 -19.40 -11.97 0.69
CA LEU A 123 -19.41 -13.06 -0.29
C LEU A 123 -20.57 -14.04 -0.02
N LEU A 124 -20.78 -14.43 1.25
CA LEU A 124 -21.86 -15.32 1.66
C LEU A 124 -23.25 -14.72 1.38
N PHE A 125 -23.48 -13.46 1.73
CA PHE A 125 -24.75 -12.79 1.44
C PHE A 125 -24.95 -12.50 -0.04
N SER A 126 -23.87 -12.32 -0.80
CA SER A 126 -23.93 -12.24 -2.26
C SER A 126 -24.35 -13.57 -2.88
N PHE A 127 -23.91 -14.70 -2.31
CA PHE A 127 -24.35 -16.04 -2.73
C PHE A 127 -25.85 -16.23 -2.51
N THR A 128 -26.36 -15.87 -1.33
CA THR A 128 -27.79 -16.02 -1.03
C THR A 128 -28.67 -15.08 -1.87
N PHE A 129 -28.23 -13.84 -2.08
CA PHE A 129 -28.86 -12.90 -3.01
C PHE A 129 -28.92 -13.46 -4.44
N ALA A 130 -27.80 -14.00 -4.94
CA ALA A 130 -27.69 -14.61 -6.25
C ALA A 130 -28.59 -15.85 -6.42
N LEU A 131 -28.67 -16.71 -5.40
CA LEU A 131 -29.58 -17.85 -5.40
C LEU A 131 -31.04 -17.40 -5.46
N LEU A 132 -31.44 -16.41 -4.66
CA LEU A 132 -32.83 -15.94 -4.58
C LEU A 132 -33.30 -15.20 -5.83
N CYS A 133 -32.36 -14.72 -6.67
CA CYS A 133 -32.62 -14.22 -8.02
C CYS A 133 -32.94 -15.34 -9.04
N CYS A 134 -32.62 -16.60 -8.73
CA CYS A 134 -32.94 -17.72 -9.62
C CYS A 134 -34.44 -18.07 -9.52
N PRO A 135 -35.08 -18.45 -10.64
CA PRO A 135 -36.50 -18.82 -10.64
C PRO A 135 -36.69 -20.18 -9.93
N PHE A 136 -36.94 -20.17 -8.63
CA PHE A 136 -37.26 -21.39 -7.89
C PHE A 136 -38.72 -21.81 -8.13
N PRO A 137 -39.00 -23.10 -8.36
CA PRO A 137 -40.36 -23.63 -8.42
C PRO A 137 -41.03 -23.77 -7.04
N LEU A 138 -40.35 -23.41 -5.95
CA LEU A 138 -40.82 -23.55 -4.56
C LEU A 138 -41.78 -22.41 -4.16
N ALA A 139 -42.98 -22.40 -4.75
CA ALA A 139 -44.14 -21.74 -4.18
C ALA A 139 -44.82 -22.70 -3.20
N LEU A 140 -44.50 -22.60 -1.91
CA LEU A 140 -45.19 -23.32 -0.84
C LEU A 140 -46.56 -22.67 -0.61
N GLY A 141 -47.54 -23.00 -1.47
CA GLY A 141 -48.92 -22.56 -1.30
C GLY A 141 -49.67 -22.32 -2.62
N LYS A 142 -50.53 -23.28 -2.96
CA LYS A 142 -51.59 -23.25 -3.99
C LYS A 142 -51.17 -22.95 -5.44
N SER A 143 -51.26 -24.02 -6.23
CA SER A 143 -51.48 -24.08 -7.68
C SER A 143 -52.01 -22.78 -8.29
N GLU A 144 -51.16 -22.07 -9.04
CA GLU A 144 -51.63 -21.26 -10.16
C GLU A 144 -50.52 -21.15 -11.22
N GLN A 145 -50.91 -21.48 -12.45
CA GLN A 145 -50.22 -21.35 -13.73
C GLN A 145 -48.97 -20.46 -13.71
N LEU A 146 -47.81 -21.04 -13.38
CA LEU A 146 -46.53 -20.34 -13.44
C LEU A 146 -46.27 -19.97 -14.91
N SER A 147 -46.35 -18.67 -15.25
CA SER A 147 -45.76 -18.14 -16.48
C SER A 147 -44.35 -18.72 -16.57
N ALA A 148 -44.08 -19.49 -17.63
CA ALA A 148 -42.85 -20.25 -17.73
C ALA A 148 -41.67 -19.28 -17.60
N ALA A 149 -40.98 -19.30 -16.46
CA ALA A 149 -39.80 -18.49 -16.25
C ALA A 149 -38.82 -18.83 -17.38
N ALA A 150 -38.46 -17.81 -18.17
CA ALA A 150 -37.54 -18.00 -19.27
C ALA A 150 -36.20 -18.47 -18.70
N PRO A 151 -35.50 -19.41 -19.36
CA PRO A 151 -34.20 -19.93 -18.90
C PRO A 151 -33.08 -18.87 -18.85
N GLU A 152 -33.38 -17.63 -19.23
CA GLU A 152 -32.49 -16.46 -19.25
C GLU A 152 -32.70 -15.56 -18.03
N GLN A 153 -33.76 -15.80 -17.24
CA GLN A 153 -34.11 -14.99 -16.08
C GLN A 153 -33.16 -15.30 -14.91
N GLY A 154 -32.48 -14.27 -14.38
CA GLY A 154 -31.51 -14.41 -13.29
C GLY A 154 -30.04 -14.45 -13.74
N VAL A 155 -29.77 -14.69 -15.04
CA VAL A 155 -28.41 -14.89 -15.55
C VAL A 155 -27.55 -13.64 -15.39
N TRP A 156 -28.08 -12.46 -15.71
CA TRP A 156 -27.31 -11.21 -15.63
C TRP A 156 -26.99 -10.83 -14.18
N GLN A 157 -27.88 -11.11 -13.23
CA GLN A 157 -27.62 -10.90 -11.79
C GLN A 157 -26.48 -11.78 -11.31
N LEU A 158 -26.48 -13.06 -11.71
CA LEU A 158 -25.40 -13.99 -11.39
C LEU A 158 -24.06 -13.56 -12.00
N MET A 159 -24.07 -13.08 -13.25
CA MET A 159 -22.87 -12.54 -13.89
C MET A 159 -22.34 -11.31 -13.15
N LEU A 160 -23.20 -10.36 -12.78
CA LEU A 160 -22.83 -9.16 -12.04
C LEU A 160 -22.21 -9.52 -10.68
N VAL A 161 -22.86 -10.39 -9.90
CA VAL A 161 -22.37 -10.81 -8.59
C VAL A 161 -21.03 -11.56 -8.70
N THR A 162 -20.89 -12.42 -9.72
CA THR A 162 -19.63 -13.12 -10.00
C THR A 162 -18.52 -12.12 -10.33
N LEU A 163 -18.78 -11.13 -11.18
CA LEU A 163 -17.82 -10.08 -11.52
C LEU A 163 -17.41 -9.25 -10.30
N VAL A 164 -18.36 -8.84 -9.46
CA VAL A 164 -18.09 -8.09 -8.22
C VAL A 164 -17.20 -8.90 -7.27
N ALA A 165 -17.44 -10.21 -7.13
CA ALA A 165 -16.62 -11.11 -6.31
C ALA A 165 -15.18 -11.23 -6.83
N TYR A 166 -14.97 -11.33 -8.14
CA TYR A 166 -13.63 -11.41 -8.73
C TYR A 166 -12.89 -10.07 -8.72
N VAL A 167 -13.57 -8.95 -8.97
CA VAL A 167 -12.89 -7.65 -9.18
C VAL A 167 -12.76 -6.85 -7.89
N LEU A 168 -13.77 -6.83 -7.03
CA LEU A 168 -13.88 -5.85 -5.94
C LEU A 168 -13.67 -6.43 -4.54
N LEU A 169 -13.99 -7.71 -4.31
CA LEU A 169 -13.80 -8.32 -2.98
C LEU A 169 -12.34 -8.75 -2.75
N PRO A 170 -11.68 -8.33 -1.65
CA PRO A 170 -10.31 -8.73 -1.30
C PRO A 170 -10.28 -10.12 -0.63
N VAL A 171 -10.88 -11.13 -1.26
CA VAL A 171 -10.85 -12.53 -0.81
C VAL A 171 -9.70 -13.32 -1.46
N ARG A 172 -9.37 -14.50 -0.94
CA ARG A 172 -8.39 -15.39 -1.61
C ARG A 172 -8.91 -15.76 -3.00
N THR A 173 -8.02 -15.83 -3.99
CA THR A 173 -8.35 -16.18 -5.38
C THR A 173 -9.06 -17.52 -5.48
N LEU A 174 -8.63 -18.51 -4.69
CA LEU A 174 -9.29 -19.82 -4.60
C LEU A 174 -10.74 -19.70 -4.11
N LEU A 175 -11.01 -18.84 -3.12
CA LEU A 175 -12.37 -18.67 -2.59
C LEU A 175 -13.30 -18.00 -3.62
N ALA A 176 -12.79 -17.01 -4.36
CA ALA A 176 -13.53 -16.38 -5.47
C ALA A 176 -13.80 -17.38 -6.61
N MET A 177 -12.85 -18.25 -6.92
CA MET A 177 -13.02 -19.31 -7.91
C MET A 177 -14.10 -20.32 -7.50
N LEU A 178 -14.03 -20.81 -6.26
CA LEU A 178 -15.06 -21.70 -5.71
C LEU A 178 -16.43 -21.04 -5.73
N PHE A 179 -16.52 -19.76 -5.35
CA PHE A 179 -17.76 -19.00 -5.40
C PHE A 179 -18.36 -18.94 -6.82
N GLY A 180 -17.55 -18.60 -7.83
CA GLY A 180 -18.01 -18.56 -9.22
C GLY A 180 -18.47 -19.91 -9.77
N VAL A 181 -17.80 -21.00 -9.41
CA VAL A 181 -18.21 -22.37 -9.76
C VAL A 181 -19.51 -22.75 -9.05
N MET A 182 -19.64 -22.45 -7.76
CA MET A 182 -20.85 -22.74 -6.97
C MET A 182 -22.08 -21.99 -7.50
N LEU A 183 -21.91 -20.74 -7.95
CA LEU A 183 -22.99 -19.99 -8.60
C LEU A 183 -23.41 -20.66 -9.91
N ALA A 184 -22.46 -21.03 -10.77
CA ALA A 184 -22.76 -21.71 -12.03
C ALA A 184 -23.49 -23.05 -11.79
N THR A 185 -22.98 -23.91 -10.89
CA THR A 185 -23.61 -25.19 -10.58
C THR A 185 -25.01 -25.02 -10.00
N SER A 186 -25.20 -24.05 -9.10
CA SER A 186 -26.53 -23.78 -8.53
C SER A 186 -27.56 -23.39 -9.58
N HIS A 187 -27.18 -22.55 -10.55
CA HIS A 187 -28.05 -22.16 -11.65
C HIS A 187 -28.42 -23.36 -12.55
N PHE A 188 -27.46 -24.23 -12.86
CA PHE A 188 -27.74 -25.47 -13.59
C PHE A 188 -28.67 -26.42 -12.81
N ILE A 189 -28.52 -26.53 -11.49
CA ILE A 189 -29.40 -27.33 -10.63
C ILE A 189 -30.83 -26.75 -10.63
N VAL A 190 -30.98 -25.43 -10.55
CA VAL A 190 -32.30 -24.76 -10.60
C VAL A 190 -32.98 -24.98 -11.96
N ILE A 191 -32.25 -24.86 -13.07
CA ILE A 191 -32.78 -25.16 -14.40
C ILE A 191 -33.13 -26.65 -14.52
N ALA A 192 -32.27 -27.56 -14.07
CA ALA A 192 -32.53 -28.99 -14.15
C ALA A 192 -33.80 -29.37 -13.38
N THR A 193 -33.96 -28.89 -12.15
CA THR A 193 -35.12 -29.21 -11.29
C THR A 193 -36.43 -28.58 -11.77
N SER A 194 -36.38 -27.38 -12.36
CA SER A 194 -37.57 -26.68 -12.85
C SER A 194 -38.16 -27.29 -14.12
N PHE A 195 -37.38 -28.06 -14.88
CA PHE A 195 -37.78 -28.56 -16.21
C PHE A 195 -37.83 -30.08 -16.34
N THR A 196 -37.59 -30.86 -15.27
CA THR A 196 -37.64 -32.35 -15.23
C THR A 196 -38.90 -32.98 -15.84
N GLY A 197 -40.02 -32.26 -15.95
CA GLY A 197 -41.29 -32.77 -16.50
C GLY A 197 -41.62 -32.42 -17.97
N ARG A 198 -40.86 -31.57 -18.67
CA ARG A 198 -41.22 -31.09 -20.03
C ARG A 198 -40.24 -31.56 -21.10
N LYS A 199 -40.72 -32.34 -22.10
CA LYS A 199 -39.96 -32.81 -23.29
C LYS A 199 -39.64 -31.69 -24.32
N GLN A 200 -39.13 -30.54 -23.88
CA GLN A 200 -38.77 -29.40 -24.73
C GLN A 200 -37.27 -29.41 -25.09
N LYS A 201 -36.90 -28.80 -26.23
CA LYS A 201 -35.49 -28.64 -26.68
C LYS A 201 -34.75 -27.59 -25.83
N LEU A 202 -34.42 -27.94 -24.57
CA LEU A 202 -33.71 -27.09 -23.60
C LEU A 202 -32.19 -27.00 -23.83
N TRP A 203 -31.65 -27.79 -24.76
CA TRP A 203 -30.21 -27.85 -25.02
C TRP A 203 -29.63 -26.52 -25.53
N ARG A 204 -30.38 -25.75 -26.33
CA ARG A 204 -29.91 -24.45 -26.86
C ARG A 204 -29.63 -23.43 -25.74
N PRO A 205 -30.59 -23.09 -24.85
CA PRO A 205 -30.33 -22.14 -23.77
C PRO A 205 -29.35 -22.68 -22.73
N LEU A 206 -29.31 -24.00 -22.49
CA LEU A 206 -28.35 -24.62 -21.58
C LEU A 206 -26.90 -24.43 -22.06
N VAL A 207 -26.65 -24.67 -23.35
CA VAL A 207 -25.33 -24.46 -23.97
C VAL A 207 -24.96 -22.97 -23.95
N ALA A 208 -25.90 -22.08 -24.28
CA ALA A 208 -25.65 -20.63 -24.23
C ALA A 208 -25.26 -20.17 -22.81
N ASN A 209 -26.02 -20.57 -21.79
CA ASN A 209 -25.71 -20.24 -20.40
C ASN A 209 -24.37 -20.84 -19.93
N ALA A 210 -24.03 -22.06 -20.37
CA ALA A 210 -22.72 -22.66 -20.08
C ALA A 210 -21.56 -21.85 -20.67
N VAL A 211 -21.70 -21.37 -21.90
CA VAL A 211 -20.71 -20.48 -22.54
C VAL A 211 -20.61 -19.14 -21.79
N LEU A 212 -21.73 -18.58 -21.33
CA LEU A 212 -21.72 -17.34 -20.55
C LEU A 212 -21.04 -17.50 -19.19
N PHE A 213 -21.36 -18.54 -18.42
CA PHE A 213 -20.74 -18.76 -17.11
C PHE A 213 -19.25 -19.09 -17.22
N THR A 214 -18.86 -19.88 -18.22
CA THR A 214 -17.44 -20.19 -18.45
C THR A 214 -16.66 -18.94 -18.88
N SER A 215 -17.22 -18.11 -19.77
CA SER A 215 -16.57 -16.87 -20.19
C SER A 215 -16.41 -15.86 -19.06
N VAL A 216 -17.43 -15.66 -18.21
CA VAL A 216 -17.36 -14.75 -17.06
C VAL A 216 -16.37 -15.24 -16.01
N ASN A 217 -16.34 -16.54 -15.71
CA ASN A 217 -15.36 -17.09 -14.77
C ASN A 217 -13.93 -16.96 -15.31
N LEU A 218 -13.71 -17.25 -16.60
CA LEU A 218 -12.38 -17.11 -17.21
C LEU A 218 -11.92 -15.64 -17.22
N SER A 219 -12.79 -14.72 -17.63
CA SER A 219 -12.53 -13.28 -17.59
C SER A 219 -12.28 -12.78 -16.16
N GLY A 220 -13.09 -13.22 -15.20
CA GLY A 220 -12.94 -12.88 -13.78
C GLY A 220 -11.60 -13.33 -13.20
N VAL A 221 -11.19 -14.57 -13.47
CA VAL A 221 -9.88 -15.10 -13.07
C VAL A 221 -8.75 -14.31 -13.75
N PHE A 222 -8.88 -13.99 -15.04
CA PHE A 222 -7.88 -13.21 -15.77
C PHE A 222 -7.71 -11.81 -15.16
N VAL A 223 -8.80 -11.07 -14.94
CA VAL A 223 -8.77 -9.73 -14.31
C VAL A 223 -8.20 -9.80 -12.90
N ARG A 224 -8.55 -10.84 -12.13
CA ARG A 224 -8.00 -11.07 -10.79
C ARG A 224 -6.48 -11.23 -10.82
N ILE A 225 -5.97 -12.10 -11.69
CA ILE A 225 -4.54 -12.35 -11.85
C ILE A 225 -3.83 -11.07 -12.29
N LEU A 226 -4.37 -10.33 -13.27
CA LEU A 226 -3.80 -9.06 -13.70
C LEU A 226 -3.73 -8.03 -12.58
N THR A 227 -4.79 -7.92 -11.78
CA THR A 227 -4.86 -6.98 -10.65
C THR A 227 -3.83 -7.33 -9.60
N GLU A 228 -3.73 -8.61 -9.21
CA GLU A 228 -2.76 -9.09 -8.25
C GLU A 228 -1.32 -8.87 -8.74
N ARG A 229 -1.03 -9.17 -10.01
CA ARG A 229 0.29 -8.93 -10.61
C ARG A 229 0.63 -7.44 -10.65
N THR A 230 -0.35 -6.59 -10.95
CA THR A 230 -0.17 -5.13 -10.99
C THR A 230 0.11 -4.59 -9.59
N GLN A 231 -0.65 -5.01 -8.59
CA GLN A 231 -0.42 -4.63 -7.18
C GLN A 231 0.97 -5.03 -6.72
N ARG A 232 1.40 -6.27 -6.99
CA ARG A 232 2.75 -6.74 -6.64
C ARG A 232 3.85 -5.93 -7.33
N LYS A 233 3.67 -5.57 -8.60
CA LYS A 233 4.63 -4.72 -9.33
C LYS A 233 4.72 -3.31 -8.75
N VAL A 234 3.57 -2.68 -8.49
CA VAL A 234 3.50 -1.33 -7.90
C VAL A 234 4.17 -1.33 -6.52
N PHE A 235 3.93 -2.37 -5.71
CA PHE A 235 4.60 -2.53 -4.42
C PHE A 235 6.13 -2.62 -4.57
N LEU A 236 6.63 -3.46 -5.47
CA LEU A 236 8.08 -3.56 -5.73
C LEU A 236 8.68 -2.25 -6.22
N GLN A 237 7.98 -1.52 -7.08
CA GLN A 237 8.42 -0.20 -7.55
C GLN A 237 8.46 0.83 -6.41
N ALA A 238 7.43 0.86 -5.57
CA ALA A 238 7.40 1.73 -4.40
C ALA A 238 8.55 1.41 -3.44
N ARG A 239 8.83 0.13 -3.20
CA ARG A 239 9.98 -0.32 -2.40
C ARG A 239 11.31 0.15 -2.98
N ASN A 240 11.56 -0.09 -4.27
CA ASN A 240 12.81 0.32 -4.91
C ASN A 240 13.00 1.83 -4.88
N CYS A 241 11.94 2.60 -5.11
CA CYS A 241 11.95 4.07 -5.02
C CYS A 241 12.35 4.55 -3.62
N ILE A 242 11.81 3.93 -2.56
CA ILE A 242 12.18 4.26 -1.17
C ILE A 242 13.64 3.88 -0.89
N GLU A 243 14.11 2.71 -1.35
CA GLU A 243 15.49 2.27 -1.17
C GLU A 243 16.49 3.21 -1.86
N GLU A 244 16.19 3.65 -3.08
CA GLU A 244 17.00 4.64 -3.81
C GLU A 244 17.01 6.01 -3.11
N ARG A 245 15.85 6.49 -2.63
CA ARG A 245 15.76 7.74 -1.87
C ARG A 245 16.65 7.72 -0.62
N LEU A 246 16.58 6.66 0.16
CA LEU A 246 17.40 6.51 1.37
C LEU A 246 18.90 6.46 1.04
N ARG A 247 19.28 5.76 -0.04
CA ARG A 247 20.67 5.70 -0.48
C ARG A 247 21.19 7.08 -0.90
N LEU A 248 20.38 7.84 -1.63
CA LEU A 248 20.71 9.20 -2.05
C LEU A 248 20.89 10.13 -0.84
N GLU A 249 20.04 9.99 0.18
CA GLU A 249 20.17 10.77 1.43
C GLU A 249 21.48 10.45 2.18
N ASP A 250 21.86 9.18 2.33
CA ASP A 250 23.13 8.79 2.96
C ASP A 250 24.37 9.26 2.16
N GLU A 251 24.32 9.17 0.83
CA GLU A 251 25.38 9.71 -0.04
C GLU A 251 25.47 11.25 0.08
N ASN A 252 24.33 11.95 0.13
CA ASN A 252 24.28 13.40 0.32
C ASN A 252 24.81 13.83 1.69
N GLU A 253 24.46 13.13 2.78
CA GLU A 253 25.01 13.41 4.11
C GLU A 253 26.53 13.23 4.16
N LYS A 254 27.06 12.17 3.52
CA LYS A 254 28.51 11.96 3.41
C LYS A 254 29.18 13.08 2.64
N GLN A 255 28.58 13.51 1.53
CA GLN A 255 29.10 14.63 0.75
C GLN A 255 29.11 15.93 1.58
N GLU A 256 28.05 16.23 2.33
CA GLU A 256 27.98 17.42 3.19
C GLU A 256 29.00 17.37 4.33
N ARG A 257 29.19 16.21 4.97
CA ARG A 257 30.25 16.02 5.99
C ARG A 257 31.64 16.22 5.42
N LEU A 258 31.93 15.66 4.24
CA LEU A 258 33.22 15.84 3.56
C LEU A 258 33.46 17.31 3.22
N LEU A 259 32.45 18.00 2.68
CA LEU A 259 32.54 19.43 2.37
C LEU A 259 32.87 20.26 3.62
N MET A 260 32.20 19.98 4.75
CA MET A 260 32.42 20.67 6.02
C MET A 260 33.74 20.30 6.72
N SER A 261 34.34 19.15 6.40
CA SER A 261 35.62 18.72 6.97
C SER A 261 36.84 19.37 6.32
N LEU A 262 36.69 19.84 5.07
CA LEU A 262 37.80 20.40 4.29
C LEU A 262 37.80 21.93 4.27
N LEU A 263 36.64 22.56 4.48
CA LEU A 263 36.45 23.99 4.32
C LEU A 263 35.80 24.60 5.57
N PRO A 264 36.22 25.81 6.00
CA PRO A 264 35.52 26.57 7.01
C PRO A 264 34.05 26.77 6.62
N ARG A 265 33.13 26.65 7.59
CA ARG A 265 31.66 26.68 7.38
C ARG A 265 31.20 27.85 6.50
N ASN A 266 31.80 29.02 6.66
CA ASN A 266 31.43 30.25 5.93
C ASN A 266 31.67 30.10 4.41
N VAL A 267 32.81 29.49 4.04
CA VAL A 267 33.20 29.25 2.64
C VAL A 267 32.42 28.07 2.05
N ALA A 268 32.21 27.01 2.85
CA ALA A 268 31.42 25.85 2.45
C ALA A 268 29.97 26.22 2.09
N MET A 269 29.35 27.12 2.86
CA MET A 269 27.99 27.61 2.59
C MET A 269 27.93 28.50 1.33
N GLU A 270 28.90 29.39 1.13
CA GLU A 270 28.99 30.22 -0.08
C GLU A 270 29.17 29.34 -1.34
N MET A 271 30.02 28.32 -1.26
CA MET A 271 30.19 27.33 -2.33
C MET A 271 28.89 26.56 -2.62
N LYS A 272 28.18 26.12 -1.57
CA LYS A 272 26.90 25.41 -1.70
C LYS A 272 25.85 26.26 -2.42
N GLU A 273 25.76 27.55 -2.11
CA GLU A 273 24.84 28.48 -2.77
C GLU A 273 25.21 28.75 -4.24
N ASP A 274 26.50 28.80 -4.57
CA ASP A 274 26.95 28.97 -5.95
C ASP A 274 26.64 27.76 -6.83
N PHE A 275 26.75 26.53 -6.29
CA PHE A 275 26.37 25.32 -7.05
C PHE A 275 24.89 25.26 -7.43
N LEU A 276 24.03 25.95 -6.67
CA LEU A 276 22.59 26.02 -6.95
C LEU A 276 22.25 27.05 -8.03
N LYS A 277 23.17 27.97 -8.37
CA LYS A 277 22.99 28.97 -9.41
C LYS A 277 23.51 28.42 -10.75
N PRO A 278 22.83 28.68 -11.88
CA PRO A 278 23.33 28.29 -13.19
C PRO A 278 24.72 28.93 -13.41
N PRO A 279 25.67 28.21 -14.03
CA PRO A 279 27.05 28.67 -14.14
C PRO A 279 27.11 29.93 -15.03
N GLU A 280 27.25 31.09 -14.41
CA GLU A 280 27.31 32.39 -15.09
C GLU A 280 28.68 32.70 -15.73
N ARG A 281 29.72 31.90 -15.51
CA ARG A 281 31.12 32.33 -15.76
C ARG A 281 31.98 31.30 -16.50
N ILE A 282 32.82 31.82 -17.40
CA ILE A 282 33.78 31.09 -18.25
C ILE A 282 35.07 30.73 -17.49
N PHE A 283 35.31 31.33 -16.31
CA PHE A 283 36.51 31.14 -15.49
C PHE A 283 36.21 30.46 -14.14
N HIS A 284 37.20 29.73 -13.60
CA HIS A 284 37.11 29.12 -12.27
C HIS A 284 37.02 30.20 -11.18
N LYS A 285 36.00 30.09 -10.30
CA LYS A 285 35.79 31.02 -9.18
C LYS A 285 36.75 30.68 -8.03
N ILE A 286 37.51 31.66 -7.56
CA ILE A 286 38.37 31.55 -6.36
C ILE A 286 37.69 32.34 -5.23
N TYR A 287 37.54 31.72 -4.06
CA TYR A 287 36.92 32.33 -2.88
C TYR A 287 37.98 33.04 -2.03
N ILE A 288 38.02 34.38 -2.07
CA ILE A 288 38.95 35.21 -1.29
C ILE A 288 38.13 36.22 -0.51
N GLN A 289 38.28 36.23 0.82
CA GLN A 289 37.64 37.20 1.72
C GLN A 289 38.71 38.02 2.44
N ARG A 290 38.53 39.34 2.47
CA ARG A 290 39.35 40.25 3.27
C ARG A 290 38.78 40.31 4.67
N HIS A 291 39.60 40.02 5.67
CA HIS A 291 39.25 40.18 7.08
C HIS A 291 40.14 41.24 7.70
N ASP A 292 39.53 42.28 8.27
CA ASP A 292 40.22 43.28 9.09
C ASP A 292 40.12 42.87 10.58
N ASN A 293 41.11 43.23 11.41
CA ASN A 293 41.18 42.91 12.84
C ASN A 293 41.26 41.40 13.18
N VAL A 294 42.16 40.68 12.51
CA VAL A 294 42.47 39.27 12.83
C VAL A 294 43.86 39.12 13.47
N SER A 295 44.02 38.13 14.33
CA SER A 295 45.31 37.73 14.90
C SER A 295 45.74 36.39 14.30
N ILE A 296 47.02 36.27 13.93
CA ILE A 296 47.59 35.03 13.37
C ILE A 296 48.61 34.48 14.37
N LEU A 297 48.45 33.21 14.74
CA LEU A 297 49.39 32.48 15.61
C LEU A 297 50.21 31.50 14.76
N PHE A 298 51.53 31.59 14.85
CA PHE A 298 52.45 30.58 14.31
C PHE A 298 53.05 29.78 15.46
N ALA A 299 53.14 28.46 15.30
CA ALA A 299 53.76 27.55 16.25
C ALA A 299 54.56 26.49 15.48
N ASP A 300 55.73 26.11 16.01
CA ASP A 300 56.60 25.10 15.43
C ASP A 300 57.14 24.17 16.53
N ILE A 301 57.43 22.92 16.18
CA ILE A 301 57.97 21.92 17.08
C ILE A 301 59.50 22.00 17.05
N VAL A 302 60.07 22.62 18.08
CA VAL A 302 61.53 22.73 18.21
C VAL A 302 62.16 21.34 18.31
N GLY A 303 63.17 21.07 17.49
CA GLY A 303 63.93 19.82 17.53
C GLY A 303 63.23 18.61 16.89
N PHE A 304 62.15 18.82 16.14
CA PHE A 304 61.38 17.75 15.49
C PHE A 304 62.24 16.79 14.64
N THR A 305 63.23 17.30 13.91
CA THR A 305 64.12 16.49 13.06
C THR A 305 64.93 15.46 13.86
N SER A 306 65.41 15.84 15.04
CA SER A 306 66.16 14.93 15.91
C SER A 306 65.25 13.84 16.49
N LEU A 307 64.04 14.22 16.91
CA LEU A 307 63.03 13.30 17.41
C LEU A 307 62.59 12.29 16.34
N ALA A 308 62.30 12.77 15.13
CA ALA A 308 61.89 11.93 14.00
C ALA A 308 62.96 10.93 13.58
N SER A 309 64.25 11.25 13.76
CA SER A 309 65.37 10.36 13.44
C SER A 309 65.50 9.15 14.38
N GLN A 310 64.91 9.24 15.58
CA GLN A 310 65.00 8.21 16.63
C GLN A 310 63.73 7.37 16.77
N CYS A 311 62.65 7.72 16.04
CA CYS A 311 61.38 7.02 16.08
C CYS A 311 61.16 6.18 14.82
N THR A 312 60.42 5.08 14.96
CA THR A 312 59.88 4.39 13.78
C THR A 312 58.75 5.22 13.15
N ALA A 313 58.46 4.98 11.87
CA ALA A 313 57.40 5.71 11.16
C ALA A 313 56.02 5.59 11.84
N GLN A 314 55.68 4.41 12.39
CA GLN A 314 54.43 4.22 13.12
C GLN A 314 54.38 5.04 14.42
N GLU A 315 55.46 5.05 15.20
CA GLU A 315 55.55 5.78 16.46
C GLU A 315 55.47 7.29 16.24
N LEU A 316 56.14 7.79 15.20
CA LEU A 316 56.10 9.20 14.84
C LEU A 316 54.70 9.64 14.44
N VAL A 317 54.00 8.87 13.60
CA VAL A 317 52.61 9.16 13.20
C VAL A 317 51.69 9.15 14.41
N LYS A 318 51.85 8.19 15.33
CA LYS A 318 51.04 8.12 16.54
C LYS A 318 51.25 9.34 17.45
N LEU A 319 52.51 9.73 17.67
CA LEU A 319 52.87 10.91 18.46
C LEU A 319 52.28 12.19 17.87
N LEU A 320 52.41 12.38 16.55
CA LEU A 320 51.85 13.55 15.87
C LEU A 320 50.33 13.59 15.94
N ASN A 321 49.66 12.44 15.78
CA ASN A 321 48.21 12.37 15.84
C ASN A 321 47.67 12.69 17.25
N GLU A 322 48.39 12.28 18.31
CA GLU A 322 48.07 12.66 19.69
C GLU A 322 48.32 14.16 19.96
N LEU A 323 49.42 14.72 19.45
CA LEU A 323 49.74 16.15 19.60
C LEU A 323 48.70 17.03 18.89
N PHE A 324 48.45 16.77 17.60
CA PHE A 324 47.48 17.52 16.82
C PHE A 324 46.05 17.32 17.34
N GLY A 325 45.70 16.11 17.78
CA GLY A 325 44.40 15.86 18.42
C GLY A 325 44.17 16.73 19.67
N LYS A 326 45.20 16.98 20.49
CA LYS A 326 45.10 17.91 21.63
C LYS A 326 44.96 19.36 21.20
N PHE A 327 45.62 19.77 20.11
CA PHE A 327 45.43 21.11 19.56
C PHE A 327 44.02 21.32 18.99
N ASP A 328 43.45 20.31 18.31
CA ASP A 328 42.08 20.36 17.79
C ASP A 328 41.04 20.49 18.91
N GLU A 329 41.24 19.76 20.02
CA GLU A 329 40.39 19.87 21.21
C GLU A 329 40.43 21.28 21.82
N LEU A 330 41.64 21.83 22.02
CA LEU A 330 41.83 23.18 22.55
C LEU A 330 41.25 24.26 21.61
N ALA A 331 41.39 24.09 20.29
CA ALA A 331 40.84 25.00 19.29
C ALA A 331 39.30 24.99 19.30
N THR A 332 38.68 23.84 19.52
CA THR A 332 37.21 23.72 19.61
C THR A 332 36.66 24.42 20.86
N VAL A 333 37.33 24.27 22.00
CA VAL A 333 36.94 24.91 23.27
C VAL A 333 37.15 26.42 23.24
N SER A 334 38.25 26.88 22.63
CA SER A 334 38.60 28.30 22.56
C SER A 334 37.77 29.09 21.53
N ALA A 335 37.08 28.39 20.62
CA ALA A 335 36.21 28.99 19.60
C ALA A 335 34.77 29.25 20.08
N LEU A 336 34.39 28.83 21.29
CA LEU A 336 33.10 29.17 21.88
C LEU A 336 33.07 30.66 22.27
N PRO A 337 31.97 31.39 22.00
CA PRO A 337 31.90 32.80 22.34
C PRO A 337 32.01 32.97 23.86
N SER A 338 33.00 33.75 24.31
CA SER A 338 33.06 34.22 25.69
C SER A 338 31.78 35.02 25.99
N PRO A 339 30.99 34.68 27.02
CA PRO A 339 29.80 35.42 27.40
C PRO A 339 30.20 36.64 28.22
N ALA A 340 30.95 37.59 27.65
CA ALA A 340 31.19 38.90 28.26
C ALA A 340 31.91 39.84 27.30
N ALA A 341 31.15 40.69 26.61
CA ALA A 341 31.52 42.07 26.27
C ALA A 341 30.36 42.73 25.53
N THR A 342 29.28 43.06 26.24
CA THR A 342 28.43 44.17 25.82
C THR A 342 29.14 45.49 26.16
N PRO A 343 29.13 46.47 25.25
CA PRO A 343 29.83 47.75 25.42
C PRO A 343 29.28 48.61 26.57
#